data_AF-A0AAN4JB77-F1
#
_entry.id   AF-A0AAN4JB77-F1
#
_cell.length_a   1.000
_cell.length_b   1.000
_cell.length_c   1.000
_cell.angle_alpha   90.00
_cell.angle_beta   90.00
_cell.angle_gamma   90.00
#
_symmetry.space_group_name_H-M   'P 1'
#
loop_
_entity.id
_entity.type
_entity.pdbx_description
1 polymer ?
#
loop_
_entity_poly.entity_id
_entity_poly.type
_entity_poly.pdbx_seq_one_letter_code
_entity_poly.pdbx_strand_id
1 'polypeptide(L)' 'MSIASSDITLKPCPFCATSEVRLVEVKYFLDGDDGYYVACTHCNANQFPDSKARAIHDWNQREKHDTEQAGAA' A
#
# COMPACT_ATOMS: atom_id res chain seq x y z
N MET A 1 20.25 -12.14 20.33
CA MET A 1 18.80 -12.17 20.00
C MET A 1 18.64 -11.56 18.64
N SER A 2 18.57 -12.39 17.59
CA SER A 2 18.43 -11.89 16.22
C SER A 2 16.97 -11.54 16.02
N ILE A 3 16.62 -10.27 16.23
CA ILE A 3 15.33 -9.75 15.79
C ILE A 3 15.41 -9.78 14.28
N ALA A 4 14.76 -10.77 13.66
CA ALA A 4 14.48 -10.75 12.24
C ALA A 4 13.46 -9.63 12.03
N SER A 5 13.94 -8.38 12.05
CA SER A 5 13.25 -7.26 11.45
C SER A 5 13.10 -7.64 9.99
N SER A 6 11.94 -8.18 9.65
CA SER A 6 11.52 -8.26 8.27
C SER A 6 11.26 -6.82 7.87
N ASP A 7 12.33 -6.08 7.59
CA ASP A 7 12.34 -4.75 7.00
C ASP A 7 11.71 -4.88 5.63
N ILE A 8 10.38 -4.90 5.62
CA ILE A 8 9.59 -4.85 4.41
C ILE A 8 9.98 -3.53 3.73
N THR A 9 10.78 -3.66 2.69
CA THR A 9 11.31 -2.51 1.95
C THR A 9 10.19 -2.00 1.03
N LEU A 10 9.59 -0.87 1.41
CA LEU A 10 8.63 -0.18 0.57
C LEU A 10 9.36 0.71 -0.44
N LYS A 11 8.91 0.72 -1.70
CA LYS A 11 9.46 1.61 -2.72
C LYS A 11 9.13 3.08 -2.39
N PRO A 12 9.98 4.05 -2.79
CA PRO A 12 9.71 5.49 -2.60
C PRO A 12 8.42 5.93 -3.29
N CYS A 13 7.73 6.94 -2.78
CA CYS A 13 6.49 7.44 -3.34
C CYS A 13 6.57 7.68 -4.86
N PRO A 14 5.64 7.13 -5.68
CA PRO A 14 5.66 7.33 -7.13
C PRO A 14 5.42 8.78 -7.58
N PHE A 15 4.84 9.62 -6.72
CA PHE A 15 4.41 10.97 -7.09
C PHE A 15 5.44 12.05 -6.74
N CYS A 16 6.10 11.92 -5.58
CA CYS A 16 7.05 12.92 -5.08
C CYS A 16 8.44 12.36 -4.77
N ALA A 17 8.68 11.08 -5.10
CA ALA A 17 9.96 10.38 -4.95
C ALA A 17 10.52 10.26 -3.51
N THR A 18 9.81 10.71 -2.46
CA THR A 18 10.28 10.52 -1.08
C THR A 18 10.30 9.05 -0.71
N SER A 19 11.33 8.63 0.01
CA SER A 19 11.38 7.30 0.65
C SER A 19 10.60 7.24 1.95
N GLU A 20 10.08 8.38 2.43
CA GLU A 20 9.26 8.45 3.63
C GLU A 20 7.82 7.99 3.34
N VAL A 21 7.66 6.67 3.36
CA VAL A 21 6.39 5.98 3.21
C VAL A 21 6.17 5.10 4.42
N ARG A 22 4.91 4.95 4.84
CA ARG A 22 4.54 4.16 6.01
C ARG A 22 3.46 3.16 5.66
N LEU A 23 3.55 1.97 6.25
CA LEU A 23 2.45 1.01 6.31
C LEU A 23 1.55 1.39 7.49
N VAL A 24 0.28 1.63 7.24
CA VAL A 24 -0.71 2.01 8.23
C VAL A 24 -1.68 0.86 8.44
N GLU A 25 -1.95 0.52 9.70
CA GLU A 25 -2.97 -0.45 10.11
C GLU A 25 -4.30 0.27 10.38
N VAL A 26 -5.39 -0.31 9.90
CA VAL A 26 -6.77 0.14 10.08
C VAL A 26 -7.53 -0.99 10.76
N LYS A 27 -7.87 -0.81 12.03
CA LYS A 27 -8.56 -1.83 12.80
C LYS A 27 -10.01 -2.01 12.33
N TYR A 28 -10.49 -3.26 12.35
CA TYR A 28 -11.89 -3.62 12.05
C TYR A 28 -12.35 -3.17 10.64
N PHE A 29 -11.55 -3.41 9.62
CA PHE A 29 -11.81 -2.92 8.26
C PHE A 29 -12.80 -3.80 7.47
N LEU A 30 -12.54 -5.10 7.36
CA LEU A 30 -13.39 -6.06 6.64
C LEU A 30 -13.73 -7.23 7.56
N ASP A 31 -15.02 -7.42 7.86
CA ASP A 31 -15.53 -8.54 8.65
C ASP A 31 -14.82 -8.78 10.00
N GLY A 32 -14.26 -7.72 10.59
CA GLY A 32 -13.53 -7.77 11.87
C GLY A 32 -12.02 -7.97 11.74
N ASP A 33 -11.50 -8.21 10.53
CA ASP A 33 -10.06 -8.26 10.26
C ASP A 33 -9.47 -6.85 10.08
N ASP A 34 -8.21 -6.70 10.47
CA ASP A 34 -7.44 -5.47 10.31
C ASP A 34 -7.05 -5.27 8.84
N GLY A 35 -7.30 -4.07 8.32
CA GLY A 35 -6.84 -3.62 7.02
C GLY A 35 -5.49 -2.91 7.12
N TYR A 36 -4.77 -2.86 6.01
CA TYR A 36 -3.46 -2.23 5.90
C TYR A 36 -3.39 -1.46 4.58
N TYR A 37 -2.75 -0.30 4.60
CA TYR A 37 -2.46 0.47 3.39
C TYR A 37 -1.12 1.17 3.50
N VAL A 38 -0.47 1.46 2.37
CA VAL A 38 0.74 2.29 2.35
C VAL A 38 0.38 3.73 2.04
N ALA A 39 1.00 4.66 2.77
CA ALA A 39 0.83 6.10 2.57
C ALA A 39 2.17 6.84 2.56
N CYS A 40 2.27 7.80 1.64
CA CYS A 40 3.35 8.79 1.61
C CYS A 40 3.12 9.83 2.71
N THR A 41 4.15 10.16 3.50
CA THR A 41 4.07 11.20 4.53
C THR A 41 4.12 12.62 3.96
N HIS A 42 4.72 12.79 2.76
CA HIS A 42 4.90 14.10 2.12
C HIS A 42 3.69 14.57 1.32
N CYS A 43 3.24 13.75 0.35
CA CYS A 43 2.17 14.14 -0.57
C CYS A 43 0.83 13.47 -0.27
N ASN A 44 0.77 12.68 0.81
CA ASN A 44 -0.44 11.98 1.26
C ASN A 44 -1.03 10.96 0.27
N ALA A 45 -0.33 10.65 -0.82
CA ALA A 45 -0.70 9.56 -1.73
C ALA A 45 -0.80 8.24 -0.95
N ASN A 46 -1.95 7.58 -1.07
CA ASN A 46 -2.27 6.37 -0.31
C ASN A 46 -3.06 5.37 -1.18
N GLN A 47 -3.10 4.13 -0.71
CA GLN A 47 -3.88 3.05 -1.31
C GLN A 47 -5.17 2.80 -0.53
N PHE A 48 -6.09 2.06 -1.15
CA PHE A 48 -7.21 1.47 -0.43
C PHE A 48 -6.70 0.38 0.54
N PRO A 49 -7.27 0.25 1.75
CA PRO A 49 -6.83 -0.79 2.68
C PRO A 49 -7.16 -2.20 2.17
N ASP A 50 -6.25 -3.13 2.42
CA ASP A 50 -6.37 -4.57 2.10
C ASP A 50 -5.60 -5.36 3.19
N SER A 51 -5.46 -6.67 3.03
CA SER A 51 -4.49 -7.45 3.77
C SER A 51 -3.07 -6.85 3.68
N LYS A 52 -2.30 -6.99 4.77
CA LYS A 52 -0.92 -6.49 4.87
C LYS A 52 -0.06 -6.86 3.66
N ALA A 53 -0.12 -8.13 3.24
CA ALA A 53 0.66 -8.64 2.13
C ALA A 53 0.30 -7.96 0.80
N ARG A 54 -1.01 -7.76 0.54
CA ARG A 54 -1.51 -7.08 -0.66
C ARG A 54 -1.13 -5.60 -0.68
N ALA A 55 -1.30 -4.88 0.43
CA ALA A 55 -0.91 -3.47 0.51
C ALA A 55 0.57 -3.25 0.15
N ILE A 56 1.46 -4.08 0.70
CA ILE A 56 2.90 -4.04 0.41
C ILE A 56 3.16 -4.40 -1.06
N HIS A 57 2.54 -5.49 -1.53
CA HIS A 57 2.68 -5.97 -2.91
C HIS A 57 2.26 -4.87 -3.89
N ASP A 58 1.07 -4.30 -3.73
CA ASP A 58 0.48 -3.36 -4.66
C ASP A 58 1.28 -2.04 -4.68
N TRP A 59 1.85 -1.62 -3.54
CA TRP A 59 2.66 -0.40 -3.47
C TRP A 59 4.00 -0.58 -4.20
N ASN A 60 4.57 -1.78 -4.09
CA ASN A 60 5.87 -2.12 -4.64
C ASN A 60 5.81 -2.54 -6.10
N GLN A 61 4.80 -3.28 -6.53
CA GLN A 61 4.64 -3.67 -7.92
C GLN A 61 4.03 -2.54 -8.75
N ARG A 62 3.09 -1.78 -8.19
CA ARG A 62 2.36 -0.70 -8.89
C ARG A 62 1.88 -1.21 -10.24
N GLU A 63 1.24 -2.38 -10.23
CA GLU A 63 0.61 -2.89 -11.44
C GLU A 63 -0.29 -1.78 -11.95
N LYS A 64 0.03 -1.28 -13.16
CA LYS A 64 -0.83 -0.35 -13.83
C LYS A 64 -2.09 -1.16 -14.10
N HIS A 65 -3.13 -0.93 -13.31
CA HIS A 65 -4.46 -1.25 -13.75
C HIS A 65 -4.71 -0.32 -14.92
N ASP A 66 -4.29 -0.75 -16.12
CA ASP A 66 -4.78 -0.21 -17.36
C ASP A 66 -6.29 -0.36 -17.27
N THR A 67 -6.94 0.75 -16.93
CA THR A 67 -8.38 0.83 -16.77
C THR A 67 -8.96 0.79 -18.17
N GLU A 68 -8.99 -0.39 -18.79
CA GLU A 68 -9.95 -0.70 -19.84
C GLU A 68 -11.30 -0.89 -19.16
N GLN A 69 -11.87 0.23 -18.72
CA GLN A 69 -13.31 0.37 -18.57
C GLN A 69 -13.88 0.39 -20.01
N ALA A 70 -13.92 -0.77 -20.66
CA ALA A 70 -14.63 -0.94 -21.92
C ALA A 70 -16.10 -0.61 -21.67
N GLY A 71 -16.58 0.37 -22.43
CA GLY A 71 -17.84 1.05 -22.25
C GLY A 71 -19.05 0.13 -22.25
N ALA A 72 -20.05 0.54 -21.47
CA ALA A 72 -21.43 0.24 -21.77
C ALA A 72 -21.79 0.89 -23.13
N ALA A 73 -22.29 0.09 -24.06
CA ALA A 73 -23.09 0.52 -25.19
C ALA A 73 -24.21 -0.51 -25.38
#